data_AF-A0A839PPB3-F1
#
_entry.id   AF-A0A839PPB3-F1
#
_cell.length_a   1.000
_cell.length_b   1.000
_cell.length_c   1.000
_cell.angle_alpha   90.00
_cell.angle_beta   90.00
_cell.angle_gamma   90.00
#
_symmetry.space_group_name_H-M   'P 1'
#
loop_
_entity.id
_entity.type
_entity.pdbx_description
1 polymer ?
#
loop_
_entity_poly.entity_id
_entity_poly.type
_entity_poly.pdbx_seq_one_letter_code
_entity_poly.pdbx_strand_id
1 'polypeptide(L)'
;MKAVVNPETDNLLPYGPQPQGLLVFTPDMHFIEVLNDPRVPKFAINARDKGTPAENQAAMAGAIGFYGTYTVDEHGEFTGNTVLGSTFPNWIGDVRTTDRLQLTVDGDTMRETFVRPSGQRILIEWKRVSLD
;
A
#
# COMPACT_ATOMS: atom_id res chain seq x y z
N MET A 1 8.17 4.53 7.05
CA MET A 1 7.77 4.60 5.62
C MET A 1 7.46 6.05 5.25
N LYS A 2 7.39 6.36 3.96
CA LYS A 2 6.89 7.64 3.39
C LYS A 2 5.98 7.31 2.21
N ALA A 3 4.95 8.10 1.95
CA ALA A 3 4.08 7.92 0.79
C ALA A 3 3.73 9.28 0.17
N VAL A 4 3.97 9.43 -1.12
CA VAL A 4 3.75 10.66 -1.87
C VAL A 4 3.06 10.35 -3.19
N VAL A 5 2.05 11.13 -3.54
CA VAL A 5 1.40 11.14 -4.85
C VAL A 5 1.93 12.35 -5.63
N ASN A 6 2.14 12.15 -6.93
CA ASN A 6 2.79 13.06 -7.87
C ASN A 6 4.05 13.72 -7.28
N PRO A 7 5.09 12.92 -6.98
CA PRO A 7 6.37 13.47 -6.61
C PRO A 7 6.79 14.51 -7.66
N GLU A 8 7.29 15.66 -7.20
CA GLU A 8 7.75 16.81 -8.03
C GLU A 8 6.67 17.81 -8.47
N THR A 9 5.38 17.56 -8.23
CA THR A 9 4.32 18.57 -8.50
C THR A 9 3.59 19.00 -7.23
N ASP A 10 2.56 18.28 -6.81
CA ASP A 10 1.70 18.62 -5.68
C ASP A 10 2.11 17.92 -4.37
N ASN A 11 2.92 16.85 -4.46
CA ASN A 11 3.39 16.04 -3.34
C ASN A 11 2.26 15.70 -2.34
N LEU A 12 1.09 15.31 -2.85
CA LEU A 12 -0.03 14.95 -1.99
C LEU A 12 0.35 13.77 -1.08
N LEU A 13 -0.07 13.85 0.19
CA LEU A 13 0.25 12.88 1.23
C LEU A 13 -1.00 12.02 1.52
N PRO A 14 -1.23 10.92 0.78
CA PRO A 14 -2.49 10.16 0.84
C PRO A 14 -2.78 9.58 2.23
N TYR A 15 -1.74 9.36 3.02
CA TYR A 15 -1.80 8.81 4.38
C TYR A 15 -1.21 9.77 5.42
N GLY A 16 -1.15 11.07 5.08
CA GLY A 16 -0.58 12.09 5.94
C GLY A 16 0.95 12.14 6.00
N PRO A 17 1.50 13.04 6.85
CA PRO A 17 2.94 13.29 6.92
C PRO A 17 3.73 12.19 7.64
N GLN A 18 3.05 11.32 8.40
CA GLN A 18 3.67 10.24 9.16
C GLN A 18 2.87 8.95 8.98
N PRO A 19 2.81 8.40 7.75
CA PRO A 19 2.02 7.22 7.48
C PRO A 19 2.59 6.00 8.20
N GLN A 20 1.71 5.09 8.60
CA GLN A 20 2.06 3.82 9.21
C GLN A 20 1.60 2.68 8.33
N GLY A 21 2.42 1.64 8.25
CA GLY A 21 2.10 0.51 7.39
C GLY A 21 3.11 -0.60 7.51
N LEU A 22 2.74 -1.74 6.94
CA LEU A 22 3.58 -2.91 6.85
C LEU A 22 3.37 -3.54 5.48
N LEU A 23 4.49 -3.88 4.83
CA LEU A 23 4.53 -4.70 3.64
C LEU A 23 5.36 -5.93 3.97
N VAL A 24 4.77 -7.11 3.77
CA VAL A 24 5.42 -8.39 3.99
C VAL A 24 5.36 -9.18 2.69
N PHE A 25 6.51 -9.70 2.28
CA PHE A 25 6.64 -10.74 1.27
C PHE A 25 7.03 -12.04 1.97
N THR A 26 6.35 -13.13 1.63
CA THR A 26 6.61 -14.46 2.20
C THR A 26 7.35 -15.34 1.21
N PRO A 27 8.17 -16.31 1.67
CA PRO A 27 8.93 -17.19 0.78
C PRO A 27 8.08 -18.05 -0.16
N ASP A 28 6.80 -18.28 0.17
CA ASP A 28 5.82 -19.00 -0.66
C ASP A 28 5.08 -18.09 -1.65
N MET A 29 5.67 -16.93 -1.98
CA MET A 29 5.20 -16.00 -3.01
C MET A 29 3.88 -15.30 -2.71
N HIS A 30 3.57 -15.08 -1.43
CA HIS A 30 2.46 -14.22 -1.00
C HIS A 30 2.95 -12.87 -0.51
N PHE A 31 2.08 -11.88 -0.60
CA PHE A 31 2.31 -10.59 0.01
C PHE A 31 1.07 -10.07 0.71
N ILE A 32 1.30 -9.23 1.72
CA ILE A 32 0.27 -8.39 2.33
C ILE A 32 0.83 -6.98 2.51
N GLU A 33 0.00 -6.00 2.19
CA GLU A 33 0.29 -4.60 2.37
C GLU A 33 -0.84 -3.92 3.11
N VAL A 34 -0.50 -3.16 4.14
CA VAL A 34 -1.44 -2.32 4.87
C VAL A 34 -0.82 -0.94 5.04
N LEU A 35 -1.58 0.09 4.69
CA LEU A 35 -1.22 1.51 4.80
C LEU A 35 -2.33 2.22 5.59
N ASN A 36 -1.93 3.07 6.53
CA ASN A 36 -2.85 3.81 7.39
C ASN A 36 -2.34 5.23 7.65
N ASP A 37 -3.27 6.19 7.66
CA ASP A 37 -3.08 7.49 8.28
C ASP A 37 -3.41 7.39 9.79
N PRO A 38 -2.42 7.50 10.70
CA PRO A 38 -2.65 7.36 12.13
C PRO A 38 -3.48 8.51 12.74
N ARG A 39 -3.80 9.55 11.96
CA ARG A 39 -4.62 10.68 12.39
C ARG A 39 -6.11 10.43 12.21
N VAL A 40 -6.52 9.36 11.51
CA VAL A 40 -7.93 8.98 11.40
C VAL A 40 -8.50 8.75 12.81
N PRO A 41 -9.56 9.48 13.21
CA PRO A 41 -10.13 9.32 14.55
C PRO A 41 -10.66 7.91 14.79
N LYS A 42 -10.60 7.48 16.05
CA LYS A 42 -11.33 6.28 16.50
C LYS A 42 -12.82 6.50 16.35
N PHE A 43 -13.55 5.41 16.12
CA PHE A 43 -15.00 5.44 16.14
C PHE A 43 -15.47 5.72 17.57
N ALA A 44 -16.56 6.46 17.72
CA ALA A 44 -17.17 6.74 19.02
C ALA A 44 -17.67 5.46 19.72
N ILE A 45 -18.03 4.43 18.94
CA ILE A 45 -18.50 3.14 19.42
C ILE A 45 -17.46 2.07 19.07
N ASN A 46 -17.14 1.21 20.04
CA ASN A 46 -16.29 0.04 19.82
C ASN A 46 -17.06 -1.11 19.13
N ALA A 47 -17.63 -0.84 17.96
CA ALA A 47 -18.36 -1.80 17.13
C ALA A 47 -18.19 -1.44 15.65
N ARG A 48 -17.49 -2.31 14.90
CA ARG A 48 -17.08 -2.04 13.52
C ARG A 48 -18.25 -1.85 12.55
N ASP A 49 -19.37 -2.51 12.81
CA ASP A 49 -20.59 -2.49 11.99
C ASP A 49 -21.54 -1.32 12.35
N LYS A 50 -21.20 -0.52 13.37
CA LYS A 50 -22.05 0.57 13.88
C LYS A 50 -21.44 1.96 13.74
N GLY A 51 -20.37 2.10 12.95
CA GLY A 51 -19.80 3.40 12.62
C GLY A 51 -20.79 4.27 11.87
N THR A 52 -20.78 5.57 12.15
CA THR A 52 -21.51 6.57 11.36
C THR A 52 -20.98 6.62 9.92
N PRO A 53 -21.75 7.15 8.95
CA PRO A 53 -21.26 7.32 7.58
C PRO A 53 -19.95 8.11 7.49
N ALA A 54 -19.80 9.16 8.31
CA ALA A 54 -18.60 9.99 8.32
C ALA A 54 -17.37 9.24 8.87
N GLU A 55 -17.54 8.46 9.94
CA GLU A 55 -16.47 7.62 10.50
C GLU A 55 -16.02 6.53 9.50
N ASN A 56 -16.98 5.86 8.86
CA ASN A 56 -16.68 4.83 7.84
C ASN A 56 -15.97 5.43 6.62
N GLN A 57 -16.40 6.61 6.16
CA GLN A 57 -15.74 7.32 5.07
C GLN A 57 -14.31 7.70 5.44
N ALA A 58 -14.09 8.25 6.65
CA ALA A 58 -12.75 8.62 7.11
C ALA A 58 -11.82 7.41 7.22
N ALA A 59 -12.32 6.28 7.76
CA ALA A 59 -11.56 5.04 7.85
C ALA A 59 -11.20 4.48 6.46
N MET A 60 -12.15 4.45 5.52
CA MET A 60 -11.89 3.94 4.18
C MET A 60 -10.97 4.85 3.36
N ALA A 61 -11.07 6.17 3.54
CA ALA A 61 -10.21 7.13 2.83
C ALA A 61 -8.79 7.14 3.38
N GLY A 62 -8.62 6.95 4.68
CA GLY A 62 -7.33 7.04 5.36
C GLY A 62 -6.56 5.71 5.45
N ALA A 63 -7.10 4.60 4.95
CA ALA A 63 -6.43 3.31 5.02
C ALA A 63 -6.72 2.45 3.79
N ILE A 64 -5.76 1.58 3.46
CA ILE A 64 -5.98 0.49 2.52
C ILE A 64 -5.23 -0.74 3.01
N GLY A 65 -5.85 -1.90 2.88
CA GLY A 65 -5.22 -3.18 3.14
C GLY A 65 -5.53 -4.14 2.00
N PHE A 66 -4.50 -4.81 1.47
CA PHE A 66 -4.66 -5.78 0.40
C PHE A 66 -3.57 -6.84 0.45
N TYR A 67 -3.86 -7.99 -0.14
CA TYR A 67 -2.95 -9.13 -0.16
C TYR A 67 -3.13 -9.93 -1.45
N GLY A 68 -2.16 -10.77 -1.75
CA GLY A 68 -2.22 -11.65 -2.90
C GLY A 68 -0.92 -12.41 -3.13
N THR A 69 -0.63 -12.70 -4.39
CA THR A 69 0.60 -13.37 -4.80
C THR A 69 1.50 -12.43 -5.58
N TYR A 70 2.81 -12.69 -5.54
CA TYR A 70 3.78 -11.97 -6.34
C TYR A 70 4.66 -12.93 -7.13
N THR A 71 5.36 -12.40 -8.13
CA THR A 71 6.31 -13.17 -8.94
C THR A 71 7.66 -12.46 -8.96
N VAL A 72 8.71 -13.25 -9.14
CA VAL A 72 10.08 -12.79 -9.33
C VAL A 72 10.72 -13.45 -10.55
N ASP A 73 11.77 -12.85 -11.10
CA ASP A 73 12.59 -13.48 -12.14
C ASP A 73 13.66 -14.43 -11.56
N GLU A 74 14.56 -14.93 -12.42
CA GLU A 74 15.64 -15.84 -12.05
C GLU A 74 16.71 -15.21 -11.12
N HIS A 75 16.74 -13.88 -11.03
CA HIS A 75 17.61 -13.13 -10.13
C HIS A 75 16.91 -12.74 -8.82
N GLY A 76 15.61 -13.06 -8.67
CA GLY A 76 14.81 -12.70 -7.51
C GLY A 76 14.23 -11.29 -7.58
N GLU A 77 14.30 -10.62 -8.72
CA GLU A 77 13.73 -9.28 -8.92
C GLU A 77 12.21 -9.36 -9.13
N PHE A 78 11.48 -8.40 -8.55
CA PHE A 78 10.01 -8.36 -8.64
C PHE A 78 9.53 -8.18 -10.10
N THR A 79 8.65 -9.07 -10.56
CA THR A 79 8.09 -9.03 -11.93
C THR A 79 6.60 -8.71 -11.98
N GLY A 80 5.90 -8.73 -10.84
CA GLY A 80 4.50 -8.38 -10.77
C GLY A 80 3.78 -8.99 -9.57
N ASN A 81 2.49 -8.67 -9.45
CA ASN A 81 1.62 -9.30 -8.47
C ASN A 81 0.18 -9.41 -8.96
N THR A 82 -0.59 -10.26 -8.26
CA THR A 82 -2.04 -10.39 -8.42
C THR A 82 -2.70 -10.12 -7.08
N VAL A 83 -3.67 -9.20 -7.06
CA VAL A 83 -4.42 -8.87 -5.83
C VAL A 83 -5.54 -9.88 -5.64
N LEU A 84 -5.52 -10.62 -4.52
CA LEU A 84 -6.54 -11.64 -4.20
C LEU A 84 -7.60 -11.13 -3.22
N GLY A 85 -7.25 -10.15 -2.38
CA GLY A 85 -8.18 -9.51 -1.45
C GLY A 85 -7.78 -8.07 -1.18
N SER A 86 -8.77 -7.20 -0.97
CA SER A 86 -8.54 -5.77 -0.73
C SER A 86 -9.72 -5.14 0.03
N THR A 87 -9.43 -4.17 0.90
CA THR A 87 -10.45 -3.29 1.49
C THR A 87 -11.08 -2.35 0.46
N PHE A 88 -10.41 -2.11 -0.67
CA PHE A 88 -10.99 -1.49 -1.87
C PHE A 88 -11.30 -2.58 -2.90
N PRO A 89 -12.56 -3.06 -2.99
CA PRO A 89 -12.90 -4.29 -3.73
C PRO A 89 -12.58 -4.24 -5.22
N ASN A 90 -12.53 -3.04 -5.81
CA ASN A 90 -12.25 -2.85 -7.23
C ASN A 90 -10.83 -3.30 -7.62
N TRP A 91 -9.92 -3.50 -6.67
CA TRP A 91 -8.60 -4.06 -6.94
C TRP A 91 -8.58 -5.58 -6.94
N ILE A 92 -9.63 -6.27 -6.48
CA ILE A 92 -9.62 -7.73 -6.43
C ILE A 92 -9.58 -8.29 -7.85
N GLY A 93 -8.58 -9.12 -8.13
CA GLY A 93 -8.30 -9.66 -9.46
C GLY A 93 -7.36 -8.81 -10.31
N ASP A 94 -6.93 -7.63 -9.85
CA ASP A 94 -5.96 -6.81 -10.59
C ASP A 94 -4.62 -7.55 -10.69
N VAL A 95 -4.15 -7.70 -11.93
CA VAL A 95 -2.78 -8.12 -12.25
C VAL A 95 -1.96 -6.86 -12.55
N ARG A 96 -0.88 -6.65 -11.79
CA ARG A 96 0.01 -5.50 -11.93
C ARG A 96 1.39 -5.99 -12.32
N THR A 97 1.83 -5.69 -13.53
CA THR A 97 3.19 -6.00 -14.00
C THR A 97 4.13 -4.82 -13.74
N THR A 98 5.40 -4.94 -14.12
CA THR A 98 6.43 -3.90 -13.92
C THR A 98 6.17 -2.61 -14.69
N ASP A 99 5.22 -2.61 -15.64
CA ASP A 99 4.70 -1.41 -16.29
C ASP A 99 3.89 -0.51 -15.35
N ARG A 100 3.16 -1.12 -14.40
CA ARG A 100 2.26 -0.46 -13.46
C ARG A 100 2.83 -0.38 -12.06
N LEU A 101 3.65 -1.33 -11.63
CA LEU A 101 4.17 -1.45 -10.28
C LEU A 101 5.64 -1.88 -10.30
N GLN A 102 6.51 -1.02 -9.82
CA GLN A 102 7.94 -1.26 -9.70
C GLN A 102 8.35 -1.29 -8.24
N LEU A 103 9.09 -2.32 -7.85
CA LEU A 103 9.73 -2.40 -6.55
C LEU A 103 11.25 -2.41 -6.78
N THR A 104 11.97 -1.53 -6.09
CA THR A 104 13.44 -1.48 -6.13
C THR A 104 13.97 -1.48 -4.71
N VAL A 105 14.98 -2.31 -4.45
CA VAL A 105 15.58 -2.47 -3.13
C VAL A 105 17.01 -1.92 -3.16
N ASP A 106 17.34 -1.11 -2.17
CA ASP A 106 18.68 -0.55 -1.94
C ASP A 106 19.00 -0.64 -0.43
N GLY A 107 19.77 -1.68 -0.08
CA GLY A 107 20.04 -2.08 1.31
C GLY A 107 18.76 -2.33 2.10
N ASP A 108 18.51 -1.48 3.09
CA ASP A 108 17.32 -1.52 3.97
C ASP A 108 16.18 -0.61 3.50
N THR A 109 16.29 -0.03 2.31
CA THR A 109 15.25 0.81 1.72
C THR A 109 14.63 0.08 0.54
N MET A 110 13.30 0.10 0.45
CA MET A 110 12.60 -0.30 -0.76
C MET A 110 11.76 0.87 -1.28
N ARG A 111 11.83 1.14 -2.58
CA ARG A 111 10.93 2.08 -3.25
C ARG A 111 9.91 1.30 -4.05
N GLU A 112 8.65 1.57 -3.76
CA GLU A 112 7.50 1.14 -4.52
C GLU A 112 6.99 2.31 -5.36
N THR A 113 6.93 2.14 -6.67
CA THR A 113 6.35 3.12 -7.58
C THR A 113 5.20 2.49 -8.33
N PHE A 114 4.04 3.13 -8.34
CA PHE A 114 2.95 2.71 -9.21
C PHE A 114 2.22 3.87 -9.86
N VAL A 115 1.68 3.61 -11.06
CA VAL A 115 0.91 4.58 -11.84
C VAL A 115 -0.54 4.14 -11.86
N ARG A 116 -1.43 5.02 -11.40
CA ARG A 116 -2.88 4.78 -11.49
C ARG A 116 -3.35 4.97 -12.93
N PRO A 117 -4.47 4.35 -13.34
CA PRO A 117 -5.09 4.62 -14.64
C PRO A 117 -5.39 6.11 -14.88
N SER A 118 -5.59 6.90 -13.82
CA SER A 118 -5.76 8.37 -13.87
C SER A 118 -4.48 9.13 -14.24
N GLY A 119 -3.33 8.47 -14.37
CA GLY A 119 -2.03 9.08 -14.63
C GLY A 119 -1.29 9.57 -13.38
N GLN A 120 -1.91 9.48 -12.20
CA GLN A 120 -1.24 9.82 -10.94
C GLN A 120 -0.13 8.82 -10.63
N ARG A 121 1.07 9.33 -10.33
CA ARG A 121 2.22 8.52 -9.92
C ARG A 121 2.31 8.50 -8.40
N ILE A 122 2.47 7.33 -7.82
CA ILE A 122 2.64 7.15 -6.38
C ILE A 122 4.04 6.62 -6.14
N LEU A 123 4.71 7.17 -5.13
CA LEU A 123 5.97 6.67 -4.59
C LEU A 123 5.79 6.38 -3.11
N ILE A 124 6.06 5.14 -2.71
CA ILE A 124 6.13 4.73 -1.32
C ILE A 124 7.57 4.29 -1.03
N GLU A 125 8.16 4.83 0.04
CA GLU A 125 9.48 4.46 0.51
C GLU A 125 9.34 3.68 1.82
N TRP A 126 9.74 2.42 1.78
CA TRP A 126 9.70 1.48 2.87
C TRP A 126 11.10 1.33 3.50
N LYS A 127 11.12 1.09 4.81
CA LYS A 127 12.34 0.71 5.54
C LYS A 127 12.16 -0.70 6.05
N ARG A 128 13.17 -1.55 5.85
CA ARG A 128 13.19 -2.92 6.38
C ARG A 128 13.03 -2.87 7.89
N VAL A 129 12.18 -3.74 8.43
CA VAL A 129 12.06 -3.92 9.88
C VAL A 129 13.33 -4.61 10.38
N SER A 130 14.03 -3.96 11.29
CA SER A 130 15.12 -4.59 12.05
C SER A 130 14.51 -5.52 13.09
N LEU A 131 14.95 -6.78 13.08
CA LEU A 131 14.73 -7.70 14.19
C LEU A 131 15.95 -7.54 15.10
N ASP A 132 15.82 -6.63 16.08
CA ASP A 132 16.78 -6.55 17.18
C ASP A 132 16.63 -7.76 18.11
#